data_AF-A0A533YBX3-F1
#
_entry.id   AF-A0A533YBX3-F1
#
_cell.length_a   1.000
_cell.length_b   1.000
_cell.length_c   1.000
_cell.angle_alpha   90.00
_cell.angle_beta   90.00
_cell.angle_gamma   90.00
#
_symmetry.space_group_name_H-M   'P 1'
#
loop_
_entity.id
_entity.type
_entity.pdbx_description
1 polymer ?
#
loop_
_entity_poly.entity_id
_entity_poly.type
_entity_poly.pdbx_seq_one_letter_code
_entity_poly.pdbx_strand_id
1 'polypeptide(L)'
;MAYWFPRVADLPVPRTVFVALPVMASSKWAAEGVPTWYVEQVARAASFTEYPLFMRTDYASGKHRWREACYVPDKESLGRHIITILEENESDEGTGTPHKWPAEWLVLRDYIPMETIFEAFSGRMPINHEHRYFIKDGEVQCGHPYWPPAAFKREEVGLAPSKLPTDWRARLSAISRCEHAENQAVLARVASRFDGRWSVDLSKAKSKDWYLIDMGRAEISFHWPSCPNAPAEMKERYGEVQ
;
A
#
# COMPACT_ATOMS: atom_id res chain seq x y z
N MET A 1 -2.20 -8.57 -5.82
CA MET A 1 -1.49 -7.82 -6.89
C MET A 1 -1.43 -8.60 -8.21
N ALA A 2 -1.01 -9.87 -8.19
CA ALA A 2 -0.88 -10.71 -9.40
C ALA A 2 -2.16 -10.78 -10.26
N TYR A 3 -3.34 -10.67 -9.65
CA TYR A 3 -4.61 -10.60 -10.37
C TYR A 3 -4.82 -9.27 -11.11
N TRP A 4 -4.75 -8.14 -10.41
CA TRP A 4 -5.17 -6.85 -10.98
C TRP A 4 -4.08 -6.17 -11.81
N PHE A 5 -2.80 -6.32 -11.43
CA PHE A 5 -1.71 -5.56 -12.04
C PHE A 5 -1.58 -5.77 -13.56
N PRO A 6 -1.63 -7.01 -14.11
CA PRO A 6 -1.53 -7.22 -15.55
C PRO A 6 -2.62 -6.50 -16.37
N ARG A 7 -3.76 -6.19 -15.75
CA ARG A 7 -4.90 -5.50 -16.40
C ARG A 7 -4.76 -3.99 -16.39
N VAL A 8 -3.81 -3.42 -15.65
CA VAL A 8 -3.61 -1.97 -15.50
C VAL A 8 -2.17 -1.54 -15.74
N ALA A 9 -1.31 -2.43 -16.21
CA ALA A 9 0.12 -2.19 -16.39
C ALA A 9 0.42 -1.08 -17.43
N ASP A 10 -0.52 -0.76 -18.30
CA ASP A 10 -0.46 0.32 -19.30
C ASP A 10 -0.96 1.69 -18.76
N LEU A 11 -1.49 1.72 -17.53
CA LEU A 11 -1.91 2.96 -16.87
C LEU A 11 -0.73 3.60 -16.12
N PRO A 12 -0.88 4.80 -15.55
CA PRO A 12 0.12 5.41 -14.67
C PRO A 12 0.32 4.57 -13.39
N VAL A 13 1.11 3.50 -13.48
CA VAL A 13 1.51 2.63 -12.39
C VAL A 13 3.03 2.59 -12.33
N PRO A 14 3.65 2.51 -11.14
CA PRO A 14 5.06 2.20 -11.05
C PRO A 14 5.40 0.92 -11.81
N ARG A 15 6.48 0.93 -12.59
CA ARG A 15 6.99 -0.26 -13.27
C ARG A 15 7.20 -1.35 -12.24
N THR A 16 6.79 -2.57 -12.56
CA THR A 16 6.68 -3.66 -11.58
C THR A 16 7.21 -4.96 -12.16
N VAL A 17 7.98 -5.68 -11.36
CA VAL A 17 8.50 -7.02 -11.66
C VAL A 17 8.11 -7.98 -10.52
N PHE A 18 7.74 -9.20 -10.88
CA PHE A 18 7.37 -10.26 -9.94
C PHE A 18 8.49 -11.29 -9.87
N VAL A 19 8.87 -11.66 -8.65
CA VAL A 19 9.82 -12.73 -8.35
C VAL A 19 9.09 -13.79 -7.53
N ALA A 20 9.09 -15.03 -8.00
CA ALA A 20 8.40 -16.12 -7.33
C ALA A 20 9.01 -16.39 -5.95
N LEU A 21 8.18 -16.48 -4.91
CA LEU A 21 8.58 -16.86 -3.56
C LEU A 21 8.59 -18.39 -3.44
N PRO A 22 9.67 -19.00 -2.93
CA PRO A 22 9.70 -20.43 -2.63
C PRO A 22 8.66 -20.81 -1.58
N VAL A 23 8.02 -21.97 -1.77
CA VAL A 23 7.10 -22.57 -0.79
C VAL A 23 7.87 -22.75 0.53
N MET A 24 7.40 -22.13 1.62
CA MET A 24 8.04 -22.07 2.96
C MET A 24 9.21 -21.09 3.16
N ALA A 25 9.33 -20.05 2.32
CA ALA A 25 10.38 -19.04 2.45
C ALA A 25 10.46 -18.39 3.86
N SER A 26 9.34 -17.98 4.42
CA SER A 26 9.27 -17.14 5.61
C SER A 26 9.83 -17.75 6.91
N SER A 27 9.27 -18.88 7.36
CA SER A 27 9.63 -19.47 8.67
C SER A 27 11.06 -19.98 8.72
N LYS A 28 11.56 -20.53 7.61
CA LYS A 28 12.96 -20.96 7.49
C LYS A 28 13.91 -19.77 7.41
N TRP A 29 13.60 -18.75 6.62
CA TRP A 29 14.50 -17.61 6.44
C TRP A 29 14.52 -16.66 7.63
N ALA A 30 13.46 -16.62 8.45
CA ALA A 30 13.49 -15.90 9.72
C ALA A 30 14.55 -16.48 10.67
N ALA A 31 14.74 -17.81 10.67
CA ALA A 31 15.73 -18.48 11.52
C ALA A 31 17.15 -18.48 10.92
N GLU A 32 17.27 -18.70 9.61
CA GLU A 32 18.55 -18.96 8.94
C GLU A 32 19.06 -17.79 8.09
N GLY A 33 18.23 -16.76 7.88
CA GLY A 33 18.45 -15.71 6.89
C GLY A 33 17.95 -16.09 5.48
N VAL A 34 17.83 -15.10 4.60
CA VAL A 34 17.50 -15.34 3.18
C VAL A 34 18.71 -15.98 2.49
N PRO A 35 18.54 -17.09 1.77
CA PRO A 35 19.62 -17.69 1.01
C PRO A 35 20.23 -16.70 0.00
N THR A 36 21.56 -16.66 -0.06
CA THR A 36 22.31 -15.76 -0.97
C THR A 36 21.83 -15.86 -2.41
N TRP A 37 21.56 -17.08 -2.90
CA TRP A 37 21.08 -17.30 -4.27
C TRP A 37 19.75 -16.58 -4.55
N TYR A 38 18.87 -16.46 -3.55
CA TYR A 38 17.59 -15.79 -3.70
C TYR A 38 17.75 -14.27 -3.64
N VAL A 39 18.60 -13.76 -2.74
CA VAL A 39 18.97 -12.34 -2.71
C VAL A 39 19.55 -11.91 -4.06
N GLU A 40 20.44 -12.71 -4.65
CA GLU A 40 21.00 -12.46 -5.97
C GLU A 40 19.94 -12.53 -7.09
N GLN A 41 18.99 -13.46 -7.01
CA GLN A 41 17.87 -13.54 -7.96
C GLN A 41 17.02 -12.27 -7.91
N VAL A 42 16.67 -11.81 -6.71
CA VAL A 42 15.90 -10.58 -6.51
C VAL A 42 16.70 -9.37 -6.98
N ALA A 43 18.00 -9.29 -6.69
CA ALA A 43 18.86 -8.21 -7.15
C ALA A 43 18.99 -8.17 -8.68
N ARG A 44 19.09 -9.33 -9.36
CA ARG A 44 19.03 -9.41 -10.83
C ARG A 44 17.68 -8.92 -11.36
N ALA A 45 16.59 -9.33 -10.72
CA ALA A 45 15.25 -8.89 -11.10
C ALA A 45 15.03 -7.39 -10.85
N ALA A 46 15.73 -6.78 -9.89
CA ALA A 46 15.68 -5.35 -9.60
C ALA A 46 16.43 -4.47 -10.62
N SER A 47 17.20 -5.05 -11.54
CA SER A 47 18.04 -4.30 -12.49
C SER A 47 17.30 -3.37 -13.46
N PHE A 48 15.97 -3.39 -13.49
CA PHE A 48 15.16 -2.44 -14.26
C PHE A 48 15.10 -1.03 -13.65
N THR A 49 15.45 -0.90 -12.37
CA THR A 49 15.41 0.36 -11.60
C THR A 49 16.69 0.57 -10.83
N GLU A 50 16.96 1.82 -10.49
CA GLU A 50 17.93 2.17 -9.47
C GLU A 50 17.30 2.04 -8.07
N TYR A 51 18.15 2.02 -7.06
CA TYR A 51 17.74 2.13 -5.67
C TYR A 51 17.53 3.62 -5.28
N PRO A 52 16.61 3.94 -4.35
CA PRO A 52 15.76 3.00 -3.64
C PRO A 52 14.71 2.36 -4.56
N LEU A 53 14.26 1.15 -4.22
CA LEU A 53 13.11 0.51 -4.85
C LEU A 53 12.00 0.28 -3.84
N PHE A 54 10.78 0.09 -4.33
CA PHE A 54 9.65 -0.29 -3.49
C PHE A 54 9.38 -1.79 -3.59
N MET A 55 9.32 -2.47 -2.46
CA MET A 55 9.10 -3.92 -2.37
C MET A 55 7.84 -4.25 -1.58
N ARG A 56 7.10 -5.27 -1.99
CA ARG A 56 5.95 -5.82 -1.27
C ARG A 56 5.74 -7.29 -1.60
N THR A 57 4.85 -7.97 -0.88
CA THR A 57 4.24 -9.20 -1.40
C THR A 57 3.10 -8.85 -2.35
N ASP A 58 2.56 -9.86 -3.04
CA ASP A 58 1.31 -9.73 -3.78
C ASP A 58 0.09 -9.41 -2.92
N TYR A 59 0.20 -9.49 -1.58
CA TYR A 59 -0.83 -9.12 -0.63
C TYR A 59 -0.59 -7.74 0.01
N ALA A 60 0.50 -7.54 0.76
CA ALA A 60 0.75 -6.28 1.48
C ALA A 60 2.24 -5.90 1.55
N SER A 61 2.49 -4.63 1.89
CA SER A 61 3.83 -4.04 1.84
C SER A 61 4.50 -3.86 3.21
N GLY A 62 3.89 -4.24 4.33
CA GLY A 62 4.48 -4.00 5.66
C GLY A 62 4.70 -2.50 5.95
N LYS A 63 3.80 -1.64 5.46
CA LYS A 63 3.99 -0.18 5.38
C LYS A 63 4.28 0.51 6.72
N HIS A 64 3.79 -0.02 7.85
CA HIS A 64 4.03 0.57 9.17
C HIS A 64 5.52 0.44 9.62
N ARG A 65 6.27 -0.49 9.03
CA ARG A 65 7.73 -0.64 9.15
C ARG A 65 8.47 -0.20 7.88
N TRP A 66 8.00 0.91 7.29
CA TRP A 66 8.43 1.40 5.98
C TRP A 66 9.94 1.28 5.69
N ARG A 67 10.79 1.85 6.57
CA ARG A 67 12.26 1.86 6.41
C ARG A 67 12.94 0.51 6.63
N GLU A 68 12.25 -0.44 7.26
CA GLU A 68 12.76 -1.79 7.49
C GLU A 68 12.18 -2.79 6.47
N ALA A 69 11.05 -2.47 5.83
CA ALA A 69 10.28 -3.36 4.97
C ALA A 69 10.27 -2.86 3.51
N CYS A 70 9.22 -2.13 3.10
CA CYS A 70 8.96 -1.85 1.69
C CYS A 70 9.85 -0.81 1.01
N TYR A 71 10.55 0.06 1.76
CA TYR A 71 11.53 0.98 1.18
C TYR A 71 12.91 0.34 1.22
N VAL A 72 13.40 -0.15 0.09
CA VAL A 72 14.72 -0.80 0.02
C VAL A 72 15.74 0.23 -0.48
N PRO A 73 16.64 0.75 0.38
CA PRO A 73 17.53 1.87 0.04
C PRO A 73 18.70 1.47 -0.87
N ASP A 74 19.10 0.21 -0.85
CA ASP A 74 20.31 -0.28 -1.50
C ASP A 74 20.27 -1.80 -1.67
N LYS A 75 21.24 -2.34 -2.42
CA LYS A 75 21.34 -3.79 -2.69
C LYS A 75 21.76 -4.57 -1.46
N GLU A 76 22.62 -4.00 -0.63
CA GLU A 76 23.24 -4.61 0.54
C GLU A 76 22.19 -4.94 1.61
N SER A 77 21.16 -4.11 1.73
CA SER A 77 20.05 -4.29 2.67
C SER A 77 18.96 -5.25 2.17
N LEU A 78 18.97 -5.65 0.89
CA LEU A 78 17.88 -6.39 0.24
C LEU A 78 17.42 -7.63 1.01
N GLY A 79 18.36 -8.46 1.49
CA GLY A 79 18.02 -9.68 2.26
C GLY A 79 17.24 -9.39 3.55
N ARG A 80 17.61 -8.34 4.30
CA ARG A 80 16.92 -7.92 5.52
C ARG A 80 15.51 -7.42 5.23
N HIS A 81 15.34 -6.66 4.15
CA HIS A 81 14.03 -6.15 3.74
C HIS A 81 13.10 -7.28 3.26
N ILE A 82 13.64 -8.30 2.57
CA ILE A 82 12.87 -9.49 2.18
C ILE A 82 12.28 -10.18 3.41
N ILE A 83 13.09 -10.49 4.42
CA ILE A 83 12.60 -11.14 5.65
C ILE A 83 11.55 -10.28 6.34
N THR A 84 11.84 -8.99 6.51
CA THR A 84 10.93 -8.08 7.20
C THR A 84 9.56 -8.02 6.53
N ILE A 85 9.51 -7.97 5.18
CA ILE A 85 8.24 -7.99 4.45
C ILE A 85 7.49 -9.31 4.65
N LEU A 86 8.19 -10.44 4.63
CA LEU A 86 7.56 -11.75 4.83
C LEU A 86 6.99 -11.86 6.25
N GLU A 87 7.75 -11.51 7.28
CA GLU A 87 7.31 -11.50 8.67
C GLU A 87 6.06 -10.63 8.88
N GLU A 88 6.06 -9.40 8.36
CA GLU A 88 4.89 -8.48 8.44
C GLU A 88 3.65 -9.02 7.73
N ASN A 89 3.83 -9.85 6.70
CA ASN A 89 2.72 -10.45 5.97
C ASN A 89 2.22 -11.75 6.61
N GLU A 90 2.96 -12.37 7.51
CA GLU A 90 2.52 -13.55 8.27
C GLU A 90 1.91 -13.20 9.63
N SER A 91 2.41 -12.15 10.26
CA SER A 91 2.13 -11.78 11.66
C SER A 91 0.94 -10.84 11.87
N ASP A 92 0.08 -10.65 10.88
CA ASP A 92 -0.89 -9.54 10.92
C ASP A 92 -2.13 -9.83 11.81
N GLU A 93 -1.94 -9.73 13.13
CA GLU A 93 -3.00 -9.68 14.14
C GLU A 93 -3.96 -8.48 13.93
N GLY A 94 -3.54 -7.44 13.20
CA GLY A 94 -4.27 -6.17 13.06
C GLY A 94 -5.44 -6.20 12.07
N THR A 95 -5.50 -7.19 11.19
CA THR A 95 -6.55 -7.29 10.16
C THR A 95 -7.72 -8.20 10.55
N GLY A 96 -7.58 -9.00 11.61
CA GLY A 96 -8.59 -9.99 12.01
C GLY A 96 -8.85 -11.08 10.96
N THR A 97 -8.00 -11.18 9.93
CA THR A 97 -8.09 -12.23 8.92
C THR A 97 -7.23 -13.42 9.35
N PRO A 98 -7.82 -14.61 9.54
CA PRO A 98 -7.04 -15.80 9.86
C PRO A 98 -6.09 -16.10 8.71
N HIS A 99 -4.81 -16.26 9.07
CA HIS A 99 -3.69 -16.74 8.26
C HIS A 99 -3.75 -16.33 6.78
N LYS A 100 -3.11 -15.19 6.44
CA LYS A 100 -2.84 -14.82 5.05
C LYS A 100 -2.26 -16.05 4.34
N TRP A 101 -2.87 -16.41 3.21
CA TRP A 101 -2.33 -17.41 2.30
C TRP A 101 -0.86 -17.09 2.02
N PRO A 102 0.02 -18.10 1.89
CA PRO A 102 1.43 -17.86 1.67
C PRO A 102 1.57 -16.99 0.42
N ALA A 103 2.23 -15.84 0.56
CA ALA A 103 2.54 -14.98 -0.56
C ALA A 103 3.31 -15.79 -1.61
N GLU A 104 2.82 -15.77 -2.85
CA GLU A 104 3.46 -16.48 -3.96
C GLU A 104 4.50 -15.62 -4.66
N TRP A 105 4.42 -14.30 -4.47
CA TRP A 105 5.24 -13.33 -5.20
C TRP A 105 5.83 -12.28 -4.28
N LEU A 106 7.14 -12.06 -4.46
CA LEU A 106 7.81 -10.85 -4.07
C LEU A 106 7.72 -9.87 -5.25
N VAL A 107 7.21 -8.68 -5.00
CA VAL A 107 6.94 -7.68 -6.04
C VAL A 107 7.88 -6.50 -5.86
N LEU A 108 8.64 -6.21 -6.90
CA LEU A 108 9.60 -5.10 -6.98
C LEU A 108 9.00 -4.00 -7.85
N ARG A 109 9.12 -2.73 -7.43
CA ARG A 109 8.62 -1.59 -8.18
C ARG A 109 9.61 -0.44 -8.22
N ASP A 110 9.52 0.36 -9.28
CA ASP A 110 10.15 1.70 -9.31
C ASP A 110 9.73 2.45 -8.05
N TYR A 111 10.69 3.03 -7.33
CA TYR A 111 10.38 3.96 -6.25
C TYR A 111 10.00 5.31 -6.83
N ILE A 112 8.77 5.72 -6.60
CA ILE A 112 8.28 7.05 -7.01
C ILE A 112 8.27 7.97 -5.78
N PRO A 113 9.07 9.05 -5.76
CA PRO A 113 9.01 10.05 -4.71
C PRO A 113 7.63 10.72 -4.69
N MET A 114 6.87 10.46 -3.63
CA MET A 114 5.51 10.98 -3.49
C MET A 114 5.48 12.41 -2.92
N GLU A 115 4.34 13.08 -3.06
CA GLU A 115 4.02 14.30 -2.33
C GLU A 115 3.75 13.95 -0.86
N THR A 116 4.85 13.77 -0.11
CA THR A 116 4.81 13.46 1.33
C THR A 116 4.50 14.72 2.14
N ILE A 117 3.49 14.61 3.01
CA ILE A 117 3.00 15.71 3.85
C ILE A 117 3.64 15.68 5.24
N PHE A 118 3.76 14.48 5.80
CA PHE A 118 4.49 14.18 7.03
C PHE A 118 4.84 12.68 7.05
N GLU A 119 5.58 12.22 8.05
CA GLU A 119 5.80 10.80 8.31
C GLU A 119 5.07 10.39 9.60
N ALA A 120 4.60 9.15 9.65
CA ALA A 120 3.98 8.55 10.83
C ALA A 120 4.42 7.09 11.00
N PHE A 121 3.93 6.44 12.06
CA PHE A 121 4.26 5.08 12.44
C PHE A 121 5.75 4.86 12.75
N SER A 122 6.07 3.73 13.39
CA SER A 122 7.44 3.41 13.86
C SER A 122 8.47 3.39 12.73
N GLY A 123 8.10 2.90 11.54
CA GLY A 123 8.97 2.83 10.37
C GLY A 123 9.19 4.16 9.64
N ARG A 124 8.70 5.28 10.17
CA ARG A 124 8.70 6.61 9.49
C ARG A 124 8.09 6.53 8.10
N MET A 125 6.89 5.96 8.02
CA MET A 125 6.16 5.81 6.79
C MET A 125 5.71 7.18 6.26
N PRO A 126 5.98 7.50 4.99
CA PRO A 126 5.47 8.71 4.35
C PRO A 126 3.95 8.71 4.30
N ILE A 127 3.32 9.74 4.85
CA ILE A 127 1.91 10.05 4.65
C ILE A 127 1.81 10.98 3.47
N ASN A 128 1.30 10.43 2.36
CA ASN A 128 1.27 11.10 1.08
C ASN A 128 -0.12 11.66 0.79
N HIS A 129 -0.18 12.54 -0.20
CA HIS A 129 -1.43 12.90 -0.85
C HIS A 129 -1.98 11.67 -1.60
N GLU A 130 -2.92 10.97 -0.95
CA GLU A 130 -3.38 9.64 -1.35
C GLU A 130 -4.90 9.55 -1.21
N HIS A 131 -5.54 9.02 -2.24
CA HIS A 131 -6.99 8.87 -2.34
C HIS A 131 -7.37 7.46 -2.74
N ARG A 132 -8.44 6.98 -2.12
CA ARG A 132 -9.07 5.70 -2.44
C ARG A 132 -10.40 5.95 -3.15
N TYR A 133 -10.55 5.36 -4.33
CA TYR A 133 -11.77 5.38 -5.10
C TYR A 133 -12.43 4.02 -5.08
N PHE A 134 -13.75 3.99 -5.12
CA PHE A 134 -14.53 2.76 -5.19
C PHE A 134 -15.22 2.67 -6.53
N ILE A 135 -15.09 1.51 -7.17
CA ILE A 135 -15.71 1.18 -8.45
C ILE A 135 -16.67 0.03 -8.22
N LYS A 136 -17.81 0.05 -8.92
CA LYS A 136 -18.75 -1.06 -8.98
C LYS A 136 -19.22 -1.22 -10.43
N ASP A 137 -19.05 -2.42 -10.99
CA ASP A 137 -19.63 -2.84 -12.26
C ASP A 137 -19.44 -1.83 -13.41
N GLY A 138 -18.20 -1.37 -13.62
CA GLY A 138 -17.88 -0.41 -14.67
C GLY A 138 -18.01 1.06 -14.32
N GLU A 139 -18.45 1.40 -13.09
CA GLU A 139 -18.72 2.79 -12.69
C GLU A 139 -17.99 3.20 -11.40
N VAL A 140 -17.44 4.41 -11.39
CA VAL A 140 -16.86 5.04 -10.20
C VAL A 140 -17.99 5.51 -9.28
N GLN A 141 -18.04 4.97 -8.06
CA GLN A 141 -19.13 5.22 -7.10
C GLN A 141 -18.82 6.39 -6.16
N CYS A 142 -17.59 6.47 -5.66
CA CYS A 142 -17.14 7.51 -4.75
C CYS A 142 -15.61 7.56 -4.65
N GLY A 143 -15.09 8.64 -4.07
CA GLY A 143 -13.66 8.83 -3.76
C GLY A 143 -13.50 9.42 -2.37
N HIS A 144 -12.46 9.00 -1.66
CA HIS A 144 -12.22 9.39 -0.27
C HIS A 144 -10.73 9.55 0.05
N PRO A 145 -10.37 10.41 1.03
CA PRO A 145 -9.01 10.44 1.56
C PRO A 145 -8.64 9.08 2.10
N TYR A 146 -7.42 8.65 1.81
CA TYR A 146 -6.97 7.33 2.21
C TYR A 146 -6.86 7.21 3.73
N TRP A 147 -6.35 8.26 4.38
CA TRP A 147 -6.01 8.26 5.81
C TRP A 147 -7.10 8.92 6.66
N PRO A 148 -7.86 8.14 7.47
CA PRO A 148 -8.70 8.73 8.50
C PRO A 148 -7.85 9.23 9.67
N PRO A 149 -8.21 10.36 10.33
CA PRO A 149 -7.48 10.86 11.50
C PRO A 149 -7.33 9.81 12.62
N ALA A 150 -8.35 8.96 12.80
CA ALA A 150 -8.34 7.87 13.76
C ALA A 150 -7.19 6.86 13.57
N ALA A 151 -6.61 6.74 12.37
CA ALA A 151 -5.46 5.88 12.11
C ALA A 151 -4.21 6.28 12.90
N PHE A 152 -4.12 7.56 13.30
CA PHE A 152 -2.96 8.14 14.00
C PHE A 152 -3.18 8.26 15.52
N LYS A 153 -4.28 7.71 16.06
CA LYS A 153 -4.67 7.89 17.46
C LYS A 153 -3.59 7.42 18.43
N ARG A 154 -2.90 6.31 18.13
CA ARG A 154 -1.86 5.75 19.01
C ARG A 154 -0.66 6.69 19.12
N GLU A 155 -0.19 7.23 18.00
CA GLU A 155 0.86 8.24 17.94
C GLU A 155 0.42 9.53 18.64
N GLU A 156 -0.82 9.97 18.42
CA GLU A 156 -1.36 11.18 19.03
C GLU A 156 -1.38 11.10 20.56
N VAL A 157 -1.76 9.95 21.13
CA VAL A 157 -1.78 9.73 22.59
C VAL A 157 -0.44 9.25 23.16
N GLY A 158 0.65 9.27 22.36
CA GLY A 158 1.99 8.89 22.81
C GLY A 158 2.20 7.40 23.08
N LEU A 159 1.32 6.53 22.56
CA LEU A 159 1.39 5.07 22.66
C LEU A 159 2.15 4.42 21.50
N ALA A 160 2.80 5.21 20.65
CA ALA A 160 3.67 4.77 19.57
C ALA A 160 5.01 5.52 19.63
N PRO A 161 6.11 4.90 19.19
CA PRO A 161 7.46 5.49 19.29
C PRO A 161 7.65 6.71 18.37
N SER A 162 6.88 6.82 17.30
CA SER A 162 6.90 7.98 16.39
C SER A 162 6.08 9.15 16.93
N LYS A 163 6.65 10.36 16.86
CA LYS A 163 5.93 11.59 17.17
C LYS A 163 5.41 12.25 15.90
N LEU A 164 4.11 12.51 15.86
CA LEU A 164 3.50 13.31 14.80
C LEU A 164 3.97 14.77 14.92
N PRO A 165 4.09 15.51 13.79
CA PRO A 165 4.21 16.96 13.82
C PRO A 165 3.04 17.60 14.59
N THR A 166 3.27 18.73 15.26
CA THR A 166 2.23 19.42 16.05
C THR A 166 1.02 19.86 15.21
N ASP A 167 1.24 20.12 13.92
CA ASP A 167 0.24 20.57 12.94
C ASP A 167 -0.28 19.44 12.03
N TRP A 168 -0.07 18.16 12.40
CA TRP A 168 -0.39 17.01 11.55
C TRP A 168 -1.87 16.98 11.10
N ARG A 169 -2.80 17.41 11.95
CA ARG A 169 -4.24 17.47 11.62
C ARG A 169 -4.53 18.47 10.50
N ALA A 170 -3.90 19.65 10.57
CA ALA A 170 -4.05 20.69 9.54
C ALA A 170 -3.43 20.23 8.21
N ARG A 171 -2.25 19.59 8.29
CA ARG A 171 -1.57 18.96 7.16
C ARG A 171 -2.42 17.88 6.49
N LEU A 172 -3.00 16.97 7.26
CA LEU A 172 -3.86 15.92 6.76
C LEU A 172 -5.12 16.50 6.11
N SER A 173 -5.79 17.44 6.78
CA SER A 173 -6.98 18.11 6.25
C SER A 173 -6.73 18.80 4.89
N ALA A 174 -5.54 19.36 4.70
CA ALA A 174 -5.17 20.02 3.44
C ALA A 174 -5.15 19.08 2.22
N ILE A 175 -4.93 17.77 2.43
CA ILE A 175 -4.93 16.76 1.36
C ILE A 175 -6.21 15.91 1.33
N SER A 176 -7.18 16.17 2.20
CA SER A 176 -8.37 15.31 2.32
C SER A 176 -9.44 15.53 1.25
N ARG A 177 -9.29 16.55 0.40
CA ARG A 177 -10.28 16.86 -0.64
C ARG A 177 -10.12 15.93 -1.84
N CYS A 178 -11.22 15.27 -2.23
CA CYS A 178 -11.26 14.22 -3.25
C CYS A 178 -11.73 14.68 -4.64
N GLU A 179 -11.46 15.91 -5.02
CA GLU A 179 -11.92 16.49 -6.30
C GLU A 179 -10.78 16.52 -7.32
N HIS A 180 -10.41 15.34 -7.83
CA HIS A 180 -9.27 15.19 -8.75
C HIS A 180 -9.75 14.80 -10.15
N ALA A 181 -10.14 15.81 -10.94
CA ALA A 181 -10.56 15.61 -12.33
C ALA A 181 -9.49 14.88 -13.17
N GLU A 182 -8.21 15.11 -12.85
CA GLU A 182 -7.05 14.43 -13.45
C GLU A 182 -7.06 12.90 -13.29
N ASN A 183 -7.72 12.36 -12.26
CA ASN A 183 -7.82 10.91 -12.04
C ASN A 183 -8.94 10.24 -12.84
N GLN A 184 -9.89 11.00 -13.40
CA GLN A 184 -11.11 10.45 -14.02
C GLN A 184 -10.80 9.54 -15.22
N ALA A 185 -9.81 9.90 -16.05
CA ALA A 185 -9.43 9.07 -17.19
C ALA A 185 -8.83 7.72 -16.77
N VAL A 186 -8.01 7.71 -15.71
CA VAL A 186 -7.44 6.47 -15.15
C VAL A 186 -8.55 5.62 -14.54
N LEU A 187 -9.42 6.23 -13.74
CA LEU A 187 -10.53 5.54 -13.09
C LEU A 187 -11.53 4.94 -14.09
N ALA A 188 -11.87 5.65 -15.16
CA ALA A 188 -12.74 5.14 -16.22
C ALA A 188 -12.12 3.92 -16.93
N ARG A 189 -10.81 3.95 -17.20
CA ARG A 189 -10.09 2.80 -17.77
C ARG A 189 -10.06 1.62 -16.82
N VAL A 190 -9.81 1.84 -15.52
CA VAL A 190 -9.90 0.76 -14.52
C VAL A 190 -11.32 0.21 -14.50
N ALA A 191 -12.34 1.06 -14.41
CA ALA A 191 -13.73 0.62 -14.33
C ALA A 191 -14.13 -0.25 -15.53
N SER A 192 -13.71 0.11 -16.75
CA SER A 192 -13.98 -0.67 -17.97
C SER A 192 -13.34 -2.07 -18.01
N ARG A 193 -12.42 -2.40 -17.08
CA ARG A 193 -11.63 -3.64 -17.10
C ARG A 193 -11.96 -4.59 -15.95
N PHE A 194 -12.80 -4.18 -15.02
CA PHE A 194 -13.07 -4.93 -13.79
C PHE A 194 -14.57 -4.93 -13.48
N ASP A 195 -15.13 -6.13 -13.41
CA ASP A 195 -16.47 -6.37 -12.88
C ASP A 195 -16.45 -6.45 -11.35
N GLY A 196 -17.61 -6.27 -10.72
CA GLY A 196 -17.75 -6.32 -9.26
C GLY A 196 -17.25 -5.05 -8.58
N ARG A 197 -16.91 -5.14 -7.29
CA ARG A 197 -16.57 -3.98 -6.45
C ARG A 197 -15.08 -3.93 -6.11
N TRP A 198 -14.44 -2.84 -6.52
CA TRP A 198 -13.00 -2.63 -6.35
C TRP A 198 -12.70 -1.33 -5.61
N SER A 199 -11.64 -1.35 -4.81
CA SER A 199 -10.96 -0.16 -4.32
C SER A 199 -9.73 0.11 -5.18
N VAL A 200 -9.48 1.38 -5.49
CA VAL A 200 -8.36 1.85 -6.30
C VAL A 200 -7.67 2.97 -5.55
N ASP A 201 -6.41 2.76 -5.20
CA ASP A 201 -5.60 3.72 -4.48
C ASP A 201 -4.71 4.48 -5.47
N LEU A 202 -4.88 5.80 -5.51
CA LEU A 202 -4.02 6.70 -6.26
C LEU A 202 -3.26 7.62 -5.31
N SER A 203 -1.99 7.87 -5.61
CA SER A 203 -1.15 8.84 -4.88
C SER A 203 -0.47 9.82 -5.81
N LYS A 204 -0.35 11.07 -5.36
CA LYS A 204 0.29 12.16 -6.10
C LYS A 204 1.79 12.13 -5.87
N ALA A 205 2.55 12.10 -6.97
CA ALA A 205 3.99 12.18 -6.95
C ALA A 205 4.47 13.61 -6.64
N LYS A 206 5.74 13.75 -6.26
CA LYS A 206 6.41 15.06 -6.14
C LYS A 206 6.42 15.82 -7.48
N SER A 207 6.44 15.11 -8.60
CA SER A 207 6.28 15.68 -9.95
C SER A 207 4.88 16.23 -10.24
N LYS A 208 3.91 15.98 -9.35
CA LYS A 208 2.48 16.28 -9.47
C LYS A 208 1.68 15.33 -10.35
N ASP A 209 2.30 14.30 -10.91
CA ASP A 209 1.59 13.21 -11.60
C ASP A 209 0.89 12.29 -10.59
N TRP A 210 -0.22 11.66 -10.98
CA TRP A 210 -0.89 10.65 -10.17
C TRP A 210 -0.56 9.25 -10.64
N TYR A 211 -0.35 8.37 -9.67
CA TYR A 211 -0.07 6.96 -9.90
C TYR A 211 -1.10 6.10 -9.20
N LEU A 212 -1.61 5.08 -9.89
CA LEU A 212 -2.32 3.96 -9.28
C LEU A 212 -1.29 3.10 -8.55
N ILE A 213 -1.36 3.11 -7.22
CA ILE A 213 -0.38 2.48 -6.35
C ILE A 213 -0.87 1.14 -5.79
N ASP A 214 -2.18 0.96 -5.60
CA ASP A 214 -2.76 -0.30 -5.16
C ASP A 214 -4.20 -0.49 -5.65
N MET A 215 -4.64 -1.74 -5.67
CA MET A 215 -6.04 -2.10 -5.85
C MET A 215 -6.40 -3.26 -4.94
N GLY A 216 -7.62 -3.25 -4.42
CA GLY A 216 -8.15 -4.28 -3.57
C GLY A 216 -9.63 -4.53 -3.81
N ARG A 217 -10.14 -5.56 -3.15
CA ARG A 217 -11.60 -5.78 -3.10
C ARG A 217 -12.23 -4.70 -2.25
N ALA A 218 -13.34 -4.12 -2.72
CA ALA A 218 -14.01 -3.04 -2.00
C ALA A 218 -14.51 -3.47 -0.62
N GLU A 219 -14.96 -4.73 -0.46
CA GLU A 219 -15.60 -5.22 0.78
C GLU A 219 -14.65 -5.28 1.98
N ILE A 220 -13.35 -5.41 1.73
CA ILE A 220 -12.32 -5.52 2.78
C ILE A 220 -11.44 -4.27 2.87
N SER A 221 -11.73 -3.25 2.04
CA SER A 221 -10.99 -2.00 2.02
C SER A 221 -11.66 -0.99 2.94
N PHE A 222 -10.84 -0.24 3.70
CA PHE A 222 -11.37 0.87 4.49
C PHE A 222 -12.17 1.84 3.59
N HIS A 223 -13.43 2.05 3.96
CA HIS A 223 -14.41 2.91 3.31
C HIS A 223 -15.03 3.77 4.43
N TRP A 224 -15.04 5.08 4.23
CA TRP A 224 -15.60 6.03 5.18
C TRP A 224 -17.04 5.70 5.53
N PRO A 225 -17.37 5.40 6.80
CA PRO A 225 -18.73 4.99 7.21
C PRO A 225 -19.82 6.00 6.90
N SER A 226 -19.48 7.29 6.85
CA SER A 226 -20.37 8.39 6.46
C SER A 226 -20.76 8.36 4.98
N CYS A 227 -20.06 7.59 4.14
CA CYS A 227 -20.39 7.48 2.72
C CYS A 227 -21.70 6.69 2.51
N PRO A 228 -22.63 7.20 1.68
CA PRO A 228 -23.84 6.45 1.29
C PRO A 228 -23.53 5.10 0.65
N ASN A 229 -22.39 4.98 -0.05
CA ASN A 229 -21.95 3.78 -0.76
C ASN A 229 -21.12 2.81 0.12
N ALA A 230 -20.88 3.15 1.39
CA ALA A 230 -20.15 2.29 2.31
C ALA A 230 -20.96 1.00 2.64
N PRO A 231 -20.33 -0.18 2.62
CA PRO A 231 -20.96 -1.43 3.08
C PRO A 231 -21.46 -1.34 4.52
N ALA A 232 -22.51 -2.08 4.86
CA ALA A 232 -23.11 -2.05 6.20
C ALA A 232 -22.10 -2.49 7.26
N GLU A 233 -21.28 -3.48 6.95
CA GLU A 233 -20.24 -4.04 7.81
C GLU A 233 -19.18 -2.98 8.18
N MET A 234 -18.91 -2.03 7.27
CA MET A 234 -17.99 -0.93 7.55
C MET A 234 -18.58 0.06 8.55
N LYS A 235 -19.89 0.32 8.46
CA LYS A 235 -20.61 1.17 9.40
C LYS A 235 -20.70 0.53 10.78
N GLU A 236 -20.92 -0.78 10.83
CA GLU A 236 -20.94 -1.55 12.08
C GLU A 236 -19.57 -1.61 12.76
N ARG A 237 -18.52 -1.96 11.99
CA ARG A 237 -17.16 -2.14 12.52
C ARG A 237 -16.54 -0.84 13.04
N TYR A 238 -16.80 0.28 12.35
CA TYR A 238 -16.09 1.52 12.60
C TYR A 238 -16.98 2.64 13.16
N GLY A 239 -18.31 2.50 13.14
CA GLY A 239 -19.25 3.52 13.62
C GLY A 239 -19.12 4.84 12.85
N GLU A 240 -19.46 5.95 13.50
CA GLU A 240 -19.14 7.29 12.99
C GLU A 240 -17.65 7.59 13.21
N VAL A 241 -16.79 7.10 12.31
CA VAL A 241 -15.39 7.55 12.30
C VAL A 241 -15.36 9.02 11.91
N GLN A 242 -14.91 9.86 12.84
CA GLN A 242 -14.55 11.26 12.61
C GLN A 242 -13.09 11.38 12.15
#